data_AF-A0A252F1N9-F1
#
_entry.id   AF-A0A252F1N9-F1
#
_cell.length_a   1.000
_cell.length_b   1.000
_cell.length_c   1.000
_cell.angle_alpha   90.00
_cell.angle_beta   90.00
_cell.angle_gamma   90.00
#
_symmetry.space_group_name_H-M   'P 1'
#
loop_
_entity.id
_entity.type
_entity.pdbx_description
1 polymer ?
#
loop_
_entity_poly.entity_id
_entity_poly.type
_entity_poly.pdbx_seq_one_letter_code
_entity_poly.pdbx_strand_id
1 'polypeptide(L)'
;MNYRKNKIERLSRVAHMYYEEDRTQGEIADLLHVSRPLVSRMLREARDLGIVEIRVHQPVCDVDALLGRLCQRYGLQGGVLIPEAENNSMSDFNLAQKLLEYIEAEQPKALGIGWGTIIGALTSLLERVPPRQSSVQTVCPLVGNSSVSSRRFHTDENVRIIAEGLCAQPKFLYTPAFPADMNERNLLSETSHYRAISEQWDQLDMAVVGIHETTAAVDVDCPLVQDNRTVGHMVAYSYDINGRFIRPESDYLVHIPLEKLAKCRQVIGLCAADVSPRALAGALRTGLLTHVFARETLVDAVMTDKWNYA
;
A
#
# COMPACT_ATOMS: atom_id res chain seq x y z
N MET A 1 25.19 -20.06 22.25
CA MET A 1 24.52 -18.78 22.59
C MET A 1 25.48 -17.60 22.71
N ASN A 2 26.65 -17.73 23.37
CA ASN A 2 27.61 -16.63 23.57
C ASN A 2 28.23 -16.01 22.31
N TYR A 3 28.49 -16.81 21.27
CA TYR A 3 29.19 -16.33 20.06
C TYR A 3 28.41 -15.29 19.26
N ARG A 4 27.09 -15.48 19.13
CA ARG A 4 26.21 -14.56 18.39
C ARG A 4 26.07 -13.21 19.10
N LYS A 5 26.01 -13.22 20.43
CA LYS A 5 25.94 -12.02 21.27
C LYS A 5 27.23 -11.19 21.17
N ASN A 6 28.40 -11.83 21.32
CA ASN A 6 29.70 -11.18 21.17
C ASN A 6 29.91 -10.60 19.77
N LYS A 7 29.36 -11.24 18.73
CA LYS A 7 29.43 -10.74 17.36
C LYS A 7 28.60 -9.46 17.18
N ILE A 8 27.36 -9.45 17.66
CA ILE A 8 26.47 -8.27 17.58
C ILE A 8 27.06 -7.10 18.37
N GLU A 9 27.56 -7.32 19.58
CA GLU A 9 28.22 -6.29 20.38
C GLU A 9 29.43 -5.68 19.65
N ARG A 10 30.23 -6.52 18.97
CA ARG A 10 31.39 -6.04 18.21
C ARG A 10 30.98 -5.21 16.98
N LEU A 11 29.93 -5.61 16.27
CA LEU A 11 29.38 -4.86 15.14
C LEU A 11 28.79 -3.52 15.57
N SER A 12 28.05 -3.51 16.69
CA SER A 12 27.48 -2.29 17.29
C SER A 12 28.59 -1.32 17.72
N ARG A 13 29.66 -1.81 18.36
CA ARG A 13 30.79 -0.95 18.75
C ARG A 13 31.51 -0.33 17.54
N VAL A 14 31.71 -1.10 16.46
CA VAL A 14 32.31 -0.59 15.21
C VAL A 14 31.41 0.46 14.57
N ALA A 15 30.09 0.26 14.57
CA ALA A 15 29.14 1.22 14.05
C ALA A 15 29.12 2.52 14.86
N HIS A 16 29.10 2.44 16.19
CA HIS A 16 29.13 3.61 17.09
C HIS A 16 30.36 4.48 16.83
N MET A 17 31.55 3.88 16.79
CA MET A 17 32.80 4.61 16.50
C MET A 17 32.79 5.29 15.12
N TYR A 18 32.11 4.72 14.13
CA TYR A 18 32.08 5.27 12.77
C TYR A 18 31.01 6.34 12.57
N TYR A 19 29.80 6.12 13.07
CA TYR A 19 28.63 6.98 12.81
C TYR A 19 28.35 8.00 13.92
N GLU A 20 28.73 7.72 15.17
CA GLU A 20 28.50 8.64 16.31
C GLU A 20 29.77 9.37 16.73
N GLU A 21 30.95 8.74 16.63
CA GLU A 21 32.24 9.37 16.96
C GLU A 21 32.98 9.94 15.75
N ASP A 22 32.41 9.87 14.54
CA ASP A 22 33.00 10.34 13.27
C ASP A 22 34.43 9.81 12.97
N ARG A 23 34.81 8.65 13.51
CA ARG A 23 36.13 8.06 13.23
C ARG A 23 36.19 7.48 11.83
N THR A 24 37.34 7.64 11.19
CA THR A 24 37.63 6.98 9.93
C THR A 24 37.78 5.46 10.11
N GLN A 25 37.51 4.70 9.04
CA GLN A 25 37.73 3.24 9.07
C GLN A 25 39.20 2.86 9.33
N GLY A 26 40.15 3.76 9.05
CA GLY A 26 41.57 3.58 9.36
C GLY A 26 41.83 3.66 10.87
N GLU A 27 41.33 4.72 11.52
CA GLU A 27 41.48 4.89 12.98
C GLU A 27 40.80 3.76 13.75
N ILE A 28 39.63 3.30 13.29
CA ILE A 28 38.93 2.14 13.87
C ILE A 28 39.74 0.86 13.69
N ALA A 29 40.38 0.68 12.52
CA ALA A 29 41.21 -0.48 12.24
C ALA A 29 42.43 -0.54 13.19
N ASP A 30 43.08 0.59 13.42
CA ASP A 30 44.22 0.72 14.33
C ASP A 30 43.82 0.48 15.80
N LEU A 31 42.70 1.07 16.25
CA LEU A 31 42.15 0.89 17.61
C LEU A 31 41.75 -0.55 17.92
N LEU A 32 41.25 -1.28 16.92
CA LEU A 32 40.79 -2.66 17.08
C LEU A 32 41.83 -3.70 16.67
N HIS A 33 43.01 -3.27 16.22
CA HIS A 33 44.07 -4.12 15.67
C HIS A 33 43.56 -5.08 14.57
N VAL A 34 42.78 -4.54 13.64
CA VAL A 34 42.23 -5.28 12.48
C VAL A 34 42.57 -4.59 11.18
N SER A 35 42.32 -5.23 10.05
CA SER A 35 42.51 -4.59 8.74
C SER A 35 41.33 -3.68 8.39
N ARG A 36 41.61 -2.57 7.71
CA ARG A 36 40.59 -1.65 7.18
C ARG A 36 39.49 -2.35 6.33
N PRO A 37 39.80 -3.34 5.47
CA PRO A 37 38.77 -4.12 4.77
C PRO A 37 37.84 -4.89 5.72
N LEU A 38 38.33 -5.36 6.86
CA LEU A 38 37.50 -6.04 7.86
C LEU A 38 36.53 -5.07 8.54
N VAL A 39 36.96 -3.83 8.85
CA VAL A 39 36.08 -2.77 9.37
C VAL A 39 34.96 -2.44 8.38
N SER A 40 35.30 -2.28 7.09
CA SER A 40 34.30 -2.07 6.03
C SER A 40 33.28 -3.21 5.96
N ARG A 41 33.74 -4.47 6.07
CA ARG A 41 32.86 -5.65 6.10
C ARG A 41 31.96 -5.66 7.34
N MET A 42 32.49 -5.30 8.52
CA MET A 42 31.74 -5.19 9.76
C MET A 42 30.66 -4.11 9.68
N LEU A 43 30.96 -2.93 9.13
CA LEU A 43 29.97 -1.87 8.93
C LEU A 43 28.86 -2.28 7.95
N ARG A 44 29.20 -3.06 6.92
CA ARG A 44 28.20 -3.64 6.01
C ARG A 44 27.31 -4.64 6.74
N GLU A 45 27.91 -5.59 7.45
CA GLU A 45 27.18 -6.60 8.20
C GLU A 45 26.30 -6.00 9.30
N ALA A 46 26.72 -4.89 9.92
CA ALA A 46 25.90 -4.14 10.86
C ALA A 46 24.63 -3.56 10.21
N ARG A 47 24.70 -3.12 8.95
CA ARG A 47 23.52 -2.69 8.18
C ARG A 47 22.63 -3.87 7.80
N ASP A 48 23.23 -4.96 7.30
CA ASP A 48 22.49 -6.16 6.86
C ASP A 48 21.71 -6.82 8.01
N LEU A 49 22.23 -6.74 9.24
CA LEU A 49 21.58 -7.26 10.45
C LEU A 49 20.62 -6.28 11.12
N GLY A 50 20.44 -5.06 10.57
CA GLY A 50 19.58 -4.03 11.15
C GLY A 50 20.11 -3.40 12.45
N ILE A 51 21.41 -3.53 12.73
CA ILE A 51 22.06 -2.85 13.86
C ILE A 51 22.22 -1.36 13.57
N VAL A 52 22.34 -1.00 12.29
CA VAL A 52 22.43 0.38 11.81
C VAL A 52 21.33 0.64 10.80
N GLU A 53 20.52 1.65 11.06
CA GLU A 53 19.56 2.22 10.11
C GLU A 53 20.04 3.61 9.70
N ILE A 54 20.19 3.86 8.40
CA ILE A 54 20.58 5.16 7.86
C ILE A 54 19.35 5.80 7.24
N ARG A 55 18.88 6.90 7.84
CA ARG A 55 17.80 7.71 7.29
C ARG A 55 18.37 8.96 6.63
N VAL A 56 18.35 8.99 5.30
CA VAL A 56 18.74 10.17 4.53
C VAL A 56 17.51 11.03 4.30
N HIS A 57 17.49 12.23 4.87
CA HIS A 57 16.46 13.22 4.58
C HIS A 57 16.80 13.92 3.26
N GLN A 58 16.05 13.63 2.20
CA GLN A 58 16.19 14.35 0.93
C GLN A 58 15.66 15.79 1.05
N PRO A 59 16.21 16.76 0.30
CA PRO A 59 15.71 18.13 0.30
C PRO A 59 14.24 18.16 -0.14
N VAL A 60 13.37 18.62 0.76
CA VAL A 60 11.90 18.47 0.76
C VAL A 60 11.18 19.33 -0.30
N CYS A 61 11.90 20.15 -1.08
CA CYS A 61 11.27 21.20 -1.89
C CYS A 61 10.60 20.75 -3.20
N ASP A 62 11.00 19.63 -3.82
CA ASP A 62 10.41 19.23 -5.12
C ASP A 62 9.20 18.31 -4.95
N VAL A 63 9.28 17.36 -4.01
CA VAL A 63 8.23 16.35 -3.81
C VAL A 63 6.93 16.96 -3.27
N ASP A 64 7.01 17.85 -2.27
CA ASP A 64 5.84 18.53 -1.72
C ASP A 64 5.22 19.49 -2.74
N ALA A 65 6.06 20.16 -3.55
CA ALA A 65 5.59 21.02 -4.64
C ALA A 65 4.92 20.19 -5.76
N LEU A 66 5.48 19.04 -6.11
CA LEU A 66 4.90 18.11 -7.07
C LEU A 66 3.54 17.59 -6.59
N LEU A 67 3.46 17.13 -5.34
CA LEU A 67 2.21 16.69 -4.73
C LEU A 67 1.19 17.84 -4.67
N GLY A 68 1.62 19.05 -4.27
CA GLY A 68 0.76 20.23 -4.26
C GLY A 68 0.15 20.56 -5.62
N ARG A 69 0.95 20.48 -6.70
CA ARG A 69 0.46 20.66 -8.07
C ARG A 69 -0.50 19.53 -8.49
N LEU A 70 -0.21 18.29 -8.10
CA LEU A 70 -1.09 17.15 -8.37
C LEU A 70 -2.45 17.33 -7.68
N CYS A 71 -2.44 17.70 -6.40
CA CYS A 71 -3.64 17.99 -5.63
C CYS A 71 -4.46 19.11 -6.27
N GLN A 72 -3.82 20.20 -6.70
CA GLN A 72 -4.50 21.29 -7.38
C GLN A 72 -5.11 20.86 -8.73
N ARG A 73 -4.41 20.04 -9.51
CA ARG A 73 -4.87 19.60 -10.85
C ARG A 73 -6.07 18.64 -10.77
N TYR A 74 -6.09 17.76 -9.78
CA TYR A 74 -7.08 16.67 -9.68
C TYR A 74 -8.06 16.82 -8.50
N GLY A 75 -7.96 17.88 -7.70
CA GLY A 75 -8.84 18.12 -6.55
C GLY A 75 -8.58 17.18 -5.36
N LEU A 76 -7.35 16.66 -5.21
CA LEU A 76 -6.99 15.83 -4.07
C LEU A 76 -6.81 16.70 -2.81
N GLN A 77 -7.03 16.08 -1.65
CA GLN A 77 -6.83 16.66 -0.33
C GLN A 77 -5.39 16.45 0.17
N GLY A 78 -4.69 15.43 -0.33
CA GLY A 78 -3.31 15.14 0.07
C GLY A 78 -2.79 13.85 -0.56
N GLY A 79 -1.71 13.32 0.02
CA GLY A 79 -1.10 12.09 -0.44
C GLY A 79 0.29 11.91 0.11
N VAL A 80 0.95 10.83 -0.30
CA VAL A 80 2.34 10.56 0.02
C VAL A 80 3.06 10.13 -1.25
N LEU A 81 4.17 10.81 -1.54
CA LEU A 81 5.07 10.42 -2.62
C LEU A 81 6.32 9.79 -2.02
N ILE A 82 6.74 8.66 -2.58
CA ILE A 82 8.00 8.01 -2.22
C ILE A 82 9.00 8.12 -3.36
N PRO A 83 10.31 8.15 -3.06
CA PRO A 83 11.33 8.05 -4.09
C PRO A 83 11.29 6.68 -4.78
N GLU A 84 11.87 6.61 -5.97
CA GLU A 84 12.08 5.33 -6.68
C GLU A 84 13.01 4.42 -5.86
N ALA A 85 12.64 3.15 -5.72
CA ALA A 85 13.50 2.13 -5.11
C ALA A 85 14.23 1.31 -6.18
N GLU A 86 15.20 0.49 -5.76
CA GLU A 86 15.97 -0.38 -6.66
C GLU A 86 15.12 -1.43 -7.38
N ASN A 87 13.97 -1.81 -6.80
CA ASN A 87 13.04 -2.76 -7.41
C ASN A 87 11.59 -2.54 -6.94
N ASN A 88 10.64 -3.11 -7.69
CA ASN A 88 9.20 -2.99 -7.46
C ASN A 88 8.76 -3.44 -6.06
N SER A 89 9.31 -4.56 -5.56
CA SER A 89 8.95 -5.08 -4.23
C SER A 89 9.35 -4.13 -3.10
N MET A 90 10.50 -3.46 -3.23
CA MET A 90 10.93 -2.44 -2.27
C MET A 90 10.07 -1.19 -2.36
N SER A 91 9.67 -0.77 -3.56
CA SER A 91 8.72 0.35 -3.73
C SER A 91 7.37 0.06 -3.06
N ASP A 92 6.79 -1.12 -3.29
CA ASP A 92 5.53 -1.53 -2.66
C ASP A 92 5.65 -1.62 -1.13
N PHE A 93 6.78 -2.11 -0.62
CA PHE A 93 7.05 -2.15 0.82
C PHE A 93 7.17 -0.75 1.43
N ASN A 94 7.88 0.16 0.76
CA ASN A 94 8.02 1.55 1.21
C ASN A 94 6.66 2.27 1.23
N LEU A 95 5.80 2.04 0.24
CA LEU A 95 4.42 2.54 0.24
C LEU A 95 3.60 1.96 1.38
N ALA A 96 3.73 0.65 1.66
CA ALA A 96 3.04 0.02 2.78
C ALA A 96 3.47 0.59 4.13
N GLN A 97 4.76 0.86 4.32
CA GLN A 97 5.28 1.52 5.52
C GLN A 97 4.71 2.93 5.66
N LYS A 98 4.69 3.71 4.57
CA LYS A 98 4.12 5.07 4.58
C LYS A 98 2.61 5.07 4.84
N LEU A 99 1.91 4.08 4.32
CA LEU A 99 0.49 3.86 4.60
C LEU A 99 0.26 3.59 6.09
N LEU A 100 1.08 2.72 6.71
CA LEU A 100 0.97 2.45 8.15
C LEU A 100 1.22 3.72 8.97
N GLU A 101 2.30 4.45 8.68
CA GLU A 101 2.61 5.74 9.32
C GLU A 101 1.45 6.74 9.18
N TYR A 102 0.79 6.76 8.01
CA TYR A 102 -0.35 7.64 7.76
C TYR A 102 -1.60 7.24 8.52
N ILE A 103 -1.92 5.94 8.60
CA ILE A 103 -3.05 5.44 9.40
C ILE A 103 -2.82 5.75 10.88
N GLU A 104 -1.58 5.61 11.37
CA GLU A 104 -1.20 5.97 12.74
C GLU A 104 -1.24 7.48 13.01
N ALA A 105 -1.06 8.31 12.00
CA ALA A 105 -1.18 9.77 12.15
C ALA A 105 -2.65 10.22 12.13
N GLU A 106 -3.44 9.72 11.17
CA GLU A 106 -4.84 10.13 10.97
C GLU A 106 -5.82 9.48 11.93
N GLN A 107 -5.49 8.30 12.47
CA GLN A 107 -6.27 7.60 13.50
C GLN A 107 -7.77 7.45 13.13
N PRO A 108 -8.12 6.91 11.94
CA PRO A 108 -9.51 6.71 11.53
C PRO A 108 -10.21 5.70 12.46
N LYS A 109 -11.48 5.89 12.83
CA LYS A 109 -12.18 4.90 13.67
C LYS A 109 -12.61 3.67 12.86
N ALA A 110 -13.03 3.87 11.61
CA ALA A 110 -13.44 2.81 10.70
C ALA A 110 -12.58 2.81 9.42
N LEU A 111 -11.85 1.71 9.22
CA LEU A 111 -10.91 1.52 8.12
C LEU A 111 -11.41 0.45 7.14
N GLY A 112 -11.58 0.83 5.87
CA GLY A 112 -11.91 -0.06 4.78
C GLY A 112 -10.65 -0.45 4.00
N ILE A 113 -10.42 -1.74 3.81
CA ILE A 113 -9.22 -2.26 3.12
C ILE A 113 -9.62 -3.01 1.84
N GLY A 114 -9.04 -2.59 0.72
CA GLY A 114 -9.09 -3.35 -0.54
C GLY A 114 -8.11 -4.53 -0.55
N TRP A 115 -7.69 -4.94 -1.74
CA TRP A 115 -6.67 -5.98 -1.93
C TRP A 115 -5.52 -5.49 -2.82
N GLY A 116 -4.47 -6.31 -2.94
CA GLY A 116 -3.38 -6.08 -3.87
C GLY A 116 -2.00 -6.19 -3.23
N THR A 117 -0.96 -5.95 -4.03
CA THR A 117 0.43 -6.18 -3.62
C THR A 117 0.85 -5.35 -2.41
N ILE A 118 0.50 -4.06 -2.38
CA ILE A 118 0.82 -3.15 -1.27
C ILE A 118 0.08 -3.55 0.01
N ILE A 119 -1.19 -3.98 -0.07
CA ILE A 119 -1.92 -4.49 1.10
C ILE A 119 -1.25 -5.77 1.64
N GLY A 120 -0.80 -6.66 0.75
CA GLY A 120 0.01 -7.82 1.15
C GLY A 120 1.37 -7.45 1.76
N ALA A 121 1.99 -6.36 1.32
CA ALA A 121 3.20 -5.84 1.93
C ALA A 121 2.93 -5.25 3.32
N LEU A 122 1.79 -4.56 3.51
CA LEU A 122 1.35 -4.04 4.81
C LEU A 122 1.10 -5.17 5.81
N THR A 123 0.43 -6.24 5.41
CA THR A 123 0.22 -7.40 6.29
C THR A 123 1.54 -8.06 6.66
N SER A 124 2.45 -8.23 5.70
CA SER A 124 3.80 -8.76 5.94
C SER A 124 4.63 -7.89 6.90
N LEU A 125 4.43 -6.57 6.88
CA LEU A 125 5.05 -5.63 7.81
C LEU A 125 4.48 -5.82 9.23
N LEU A 126 3.15 -5.88 9.34
CA LEU A 126 2.44 -6.02 10.62
C LEU A 126 2.70 -7.37 11.30
N GLU A 127 2.90 -8.45 10.54
CA GLU A 127 3.29 -9.77 11.10
C GLU A 127 4.69 -9.75 11.76
N ARG A 128 5.54 -8.78 11.42
CA ARG A 128 6.93 -8.68 11.91
C ARG A 128 7.11 -7.74 13.08
N VAL A 129 6.10 -6.93 13.40
CA VAL A 129 6.14 -5.93 14.46
C VAL A 129 5.08 -6.25 15.52
N PRO A 130 5.31 -5.93 16.80
CA PRO A 130 4.28 -6.13 17.81
C PRO A 130 3.04 -5.25 17.51
N PRO A 131 1.84 -5.69 17.88
CA PRO A 131 0.63 -4.89 17.81
C PRO A 131 0.79 -3.54 18.52
N ARG A 132 0.16 -2.51 17.95
CA ARG A 132 0.23 -1.13 18.44
C ARG A 132 -1.17 -0.66 18.82
N GLN A 133 -1.27 0.02 19.95
CA GLN A 133 -2.53 0.69 20.29
C GLN A 133 -2.81 1.79 19.28
N SER A 134 -4.00 1.76 18.71
CA SER A 134 -4.53 2.79 17.83
C SER A 134 -5.96 3.15 18.23
N SER A 135 -6.45 4.25 17.69
CA SER A 135 -7.84 4.69 17.79
C SER A 135 -8.73 4.02 16.73
N VAL A 136 -8.14 3.18 15.87
CA VAL A 136 -8.88 2.38 14.89
C VAL A 136 -9.71 1.36 15.65
N GLN A 137 -11.03 1.46 15.50
CA GLN A 137 -11.98 0.59 16.19
C GLN A 137 -12.35 -0.61 15.34
N THR A 138 -12.49 -0.40 14.03
CA THR A 138 -12.94 -1.43 13.10
C THR A 138 -12.14 -1.41 11.80
N VAL A 139 -11.84 -2.61 11.29
CA VAL A 139 -11.28 -2.82 9.96
C VAL A 139 -12.20 -3.74 9.19
N CYS A 140 -12.60 -3.38 7.97
CA CYS A 140 -13.48 -4.20 7.13
C CYS A 140 -12.98 -4.28 5.69
N PRO A 141 -13.32 -5.34 4.93
CA PRO A 141 -12.95 -5.46 3.54
C PRO A 141 -13.83 -4.57 2.66
N LEU A 142 -13.27 -4.07 1.56
CA LEU A 142 -14.01 -3.32 0.53
C LEU A 142 -14.51 -4.22 -0.62
N VAL A 143 -14.07 -5.47 -0.65
CA VAL A 143 -14.39 -6.45 -1.70
C VAL A 143 -14.42 -7.85 -1.09
N GLY A 144 -15.27 -8.73 -1.64
CA GLY A 144 -15.40 -10.10 -1.19
C GLY A 144 -14.09 -10.89 -1.30
N ASN A 145 -14.10 -12.13 -0.84
CA ASN A 145 -12.90 -12.97 -0.92
C ASN A 145 -12.68 -13.45 -2.36
N SER A 146 -11.44 -13.35 -2.83
CA SER A 146 -11.03 -13.93 -4.11
C SER A 146 -10.67 -15.41 -3.95
N SER A 147 -11.00 -16.24 -4.95
CA SER A 147 -10.55 -17.64 -5.04
C SER A 147 -9.09 -17.77 -5.49
N VAL A 148 -8.42 -16.65 -5.81
CA VAL A 148 -7.01 -16.60 -6.20
C VAL A 148 -6.13 -17.17 -5.09
N SER A 149 -5.17 -18.02 -5.46
CA SER A 149 -4.30 -18.72 -4.50
C SER A 149 -3.31 -17.81 -3.75
N SER A 150 -3.09 -16.59 -4.24
CA SER A 150 -2.19 -15.60 -3.63
C SER A 150 -2.86 -14.90 -2.45
N ARG A 151 -2.22 -15.00 -1.28
CA ARG A 151 -2.63 -14.36 0.00
C ARG A 151 -3.00 -12.88 -0.16
N ARG A 152 -2.37 -12.16 -1.09
CA ARG A 152 -2.58 -10.71 -1.29
C ARG A 152 -4.02 -10.36 -1.72
N PHE A 153 -4.81 -11.36 -2.14
CA PHE A 153 -6.21 -11.24 -2.53
C PHE A 153 -7.19 -11.92 -1.57
N HIS A 154 -6.71 -12.44 -0.42
CA HIS A 154 -7.54 -12.97 0.66
C HIS A 154 -7.93 -11.83 1.60
N THR A 155 -9.05 -11.18 1.31
CA THR A 155 -9.46 -9.93 1.96
C THR A 155 -9.73 -10.09 3.44
N ASP A 156 -10.41 -11.16 3.86
CA ASP A 156 -10.67 -11.42 5.28
C ASP A 156 -9.38 -11.69 6.07
N GLU A 157 -8.42 -12.41 5.49
CA GLU A 157 -7.12 -12.64 6.14
C GLU A 157 -6.31 -11.35 6.27
N ASN A 158 -6.31 -10.51 5.23
CA ASN A 158 -5.67 -9.20 5.28
C ASN A 158 -6.32 -8.31 6.35
N VAL A 159 -7.65 -8.30 6.43
CA VAL A 159 -8.41 -7.56 7.45
C VAL A 159 -8.09 -8.06 8.85
N ARG A 160 -8.00 -9.38 9.05
CA ARG A 160 -7.63 -9.98 10.34
C ARG A 160 -6.25 -9.50 10.79
N ILE A 161 -5.24 -9.62 9.94
CA ILE A 161 -3.85 -9.23 10.26
C ILE A 161 -3.75 -7.73 10.54
N ILE A 162 -4.40 -6.90 9.71
CA ILE A 162 -4.38 -5.44 9.89
C ILE A 162 -5.08 -5.03 11.19
N ALA A 163 -6.25 -5.62 11.48
CA ALA A 163 -6.97 -5.36 12.72
C ALA A 163 -6.15 -5.77 13.95
N GLU A 164 -5.53 -6.95 13.93
CA GLU A 164 -4.66 -7.42 15.02
C GLU A 164 -3.46 -6.48 15.23
N GLY A 165 -2.78 -6.09 14.15
CA GLY A 165 -1.64 -5.17 14.21
C GLY A 165 -1.99 -3.78 14.76
N LEU A 166 -3.22 -3.33 14.53
CA LEU A 166 -3.74 -2.03 15.01
C LEU A 166 -4.55 -2.11 16.31
N CYS A 167 -4.67 -3.31 16.91
CA CYS A 167 -5.54 -3.59 18.06
C CYS A 167 -7.02 -3.18 17.85
N ALA A 168 -7.52 -3.33 16.62
CA ALA A 168 -8.88 -3.03 16.19
C ALA A 168 -9.73 -4.31 16.08
N GLN A 169 -11.05 -4.16 15.92
CA GLN A 169 -11.94 -5.30 15.63
C GLN A 169 -12.02 -5.58 14.12
N PRO A 170 -11.72 -6.81 13.66
CA PRO A 170 -11.97 -7.18 12.29
C PRO A 170 -13.47 -7.40 12.04
N LYS A 171 -13.96 -6.94 10.88
CA LYS A 171 -15.28 -7.26 10.34
C LYS A 171 -15.07 -8.00 9.03
N PHE A 172 -15.70 -9.15 8.86
CA PHE A 172 -15.45 -10.04 7.73
C PHE A 172 -16.62 -10.04 6.74
N LEU A 173 -16.30 -10.23 5.46
CA LEU A 173 -17.26 -10.37 4.38
C LEU A 173 -17.19 -11.81 3.83
N TYR A 174 -18.04 -12.67 4.38
CA TYR A 174 -18.10 -14.11 4.04
C TYR A 174 -18.78 -14.40 2.70
N THR A 175 -18.43 -13.64 1.67
CA THR A 175 -18.96 -13.80 0.30
C THR A 175 -17.81 -13.84 -0.69
N PRO A 176 -17.92 -14.59 -1.80
CA PRO A 176 -16.97 -14.48 -2.90
C PRO A 176 -17.03 -13.08 -3.51
N ALA A 177 -15.90 -12.57 -3.98
CA ALA A 177 -15.86 -11.33 -4.78
C ALA A 177 -16.50 -11.52 -6.16
N PHE A 178 -16.43 -12.74 -6.69
CA PHE A 178 -16.88 -13.12 -8.02
C PHE A 178 -17.92 -14.25 -7.93
N PRO A 179 -19.18 -13.92 -7.65
CA PRO A 179 -20.31 -14.85 -7.85
C PRO A 179 -20.35 -15.37 -9.29
N ALA A 180 -20.99 -16.50 -9.50
CA ALA A 180 -21.19 -17.10 -10.82
C ALA A 180 -22.15 -16.29 -11.69
N ASP A 181 -23.17 -15.66 -11.09
CA ASP A 181 -24.16 -14.86 -11.79
C ASP A 181 -24.87 -13.83 -10.88
N MET A 182 -25.79 -13.05 -11.49
CA MET A 182 -26.61 -12.07 -10.78
C MET A 182 -27.53 -12.67 -9.71
N ASN A 183 -27.99 -13.91 -9.88
CA ASN A 183 -28.87 -14.56 -8.91
C ASN A 183 -28.10 -14.88 -7.64
N GLU A 184 -26.90 -15.45 -7.77
CA GLU A 184 -26.02 -15.71 -6.63
C GLU A 184 -25.64 -14.41 -5.93
N ARG A 185 -25.27 -13.37 -6.67
CA ARG A 185 -25.00 -12.04 -6.11
C ARG A 185 -26.17 -11.50 -5.28
N ASN A 186 -27.39 -11.63 -5.79
CA ASN A 186 -28.59 -11.15 -5.09
C ASN A 186 -28.84 -11.94 -3.80
N LEU A 187 -28.72 -13.27 -3.86
CA LEU A 187 -28.85 -14.12 -2.67
C LEU A 187 -27.80 -13.77 -1.60
N LEU A 188 -26.55 -13.57 -2.00
CA LEU A 188 -25.47 -13.14 -1.10
C LEU A 188 -25.78 -11.78 -0.46
N SER A 189 -26.34 -10.84 -1.23
CA SER A 189 -26.72 -9.51 -0.76
C SER A 189 -27.86 -9.52 0.27
N GLU A 190 -28.68 -10.57 0.29
CA GLU A 190 -29.75 -10.77 1.26
C GLU A 190 -29.29 -11.41 2.57
N THR A 191 -28.03 -11.84 2.66
CA THR A 191 -27.48 -12.43 3.89
C THR A 191 -27.31 -11.38 5.00
N SER A 192 -27.45 -11.80 6.25
CA SER A 192 -27.17 -10.93 7.41
C SER A 192 -25.73 -10.43 7.43
N HIS A 193 -24.78 -11.25 6.98
CA HIS A 193 -23.36 -10.90 6.89
C HIS A 193 -23.11 -9.76 5.89
N TYR A 194 -23.70 -9.84 4.69
CA TYR A 194 -23.59 -8.75 3.72
C TYR A 194 -24.24 -7.46 4.25
N ARG A 195 -25.43 -7.53 4.85
CA ARG A 195 -26.09 -6.35 5.43
C ARG A 195 -25.24 -5.68 6.51
N ALA A 196 -24.65 -6.48 7.42
CA ALA A 196 -23.78 -5.96 8.47
C ALA A 196 -22.52 -5.26 7.91
N ILE A 197 -21.90 -5.81 6.87
CA ILE A 197 -20.76 -5.16 6.20
C ILE A 197 -21.21 -3.93 5.42
N SER A 198 -22.37 -3.97 4.78
CA SER A 198 -22.94 -2.82 4.09
C SER A 198 -23.18 -1.65 5.05
N GLU A 199 -23.72 -1.90 6.25
CA GLU A 199 -23.85 -0.90 7.31
C GLU A 199 -22.49 -0.38 7.79
N GLN A 200 -21.49 -1.26 7.89
CA GLN A 200 -20.12 -0.87 8.23
C GLN A 200 -19.51 0.06 7.16
N TRP A 201 -19.80 -0.16 5.88
CA TRP A 201 -19.35 0.71 4.79
C TRP A 201 -19.93 2.12 4.86
N ASP A 202 -21.13 2.30 5.44
CA ASP A 202 -21.72 3.63 5.64
C ASP A 202 -20.99 4.46 6.71
N GLN A 203 -20.18 3.81 7.55
CA GLN A 203 -19.48 4.43 8.67
C GLN A 203 -17.97 4.61 8.42
N LEU A 204 -17.48 4.35 7.20
CA LEU A 204 -16.06 4.43 6.88
C LEU A 204 -15.52 5.86 7.01
N ASP A 205 -14.43 6.00 7.76
CA ASP A 205 -13.65 7.23 7.85
C ASP A 205 -12.54 7.26 6.79
N MET A 206 -11.92 6.09 6.56
CA MET A 206 -10.83 5.91 5.62
C MET A 206 -11.03 4.63 4.82
N ALA A 207 -10.90 4.70 3.51
CA ALA A 207 -10.91 3.58 2.60
C ALA A 207 -9.59 3.54 1.82
N VAL A 208 -8.89 2.42 1.87
CA VAL A 208 -7.61 2.21 1.19
C VAL A 208 -7.84 1.30 0.01
N VAL A 209 -7.63 1.82 -1.19
CA VAL A 209 -7.95 1.16 -2.46
C VAL A 209 -6.71 1.04 -3.33
N GLY A 210 -6.43 -0.16 -3.83
CA GLY A 210 -5.34 -0.36 -4.78
C GLY A 210 -5.75 0.05 -6.19
N ILE A 211 -4.87 0.77 -6.87
CA ILE A 211 -4.92 1.06 -8.31
C ILE A 211 -4.06 0.02 -9.01
N HIS A 212 -4.65 -0.67 -9.98
CA HIS A 212 -3.99 -1.76 -10.71
C HIS A 212 -4.27 -1.64 -12.21
N GLU A 213 -3.38 -2.17 -13.04
CA GLU A 213 -3.57 -2.28 -14.49
C GLU A 213 -3.64 -3.76 -14.89
N THR A 214 -4.58 -4.11 -15.77
CA THR A 214 -4.85 -5.51 -16.18
C THR A 214 -3.80 -6.08 -17.13
N THR A 215 -2.75 -5.32 -17.49
CA THR A 215 -1.68 -5.78 -18.39
C THR A 215 -0.71 -6.75 -17.72
N ALA A 216 -0.73 -6.83 -16.38
CA ALA A 216 0.07 -7.80 -15.65
C ALA A 216 -0.55 -9.20 -15.81
N ALA A 217 0.22 -10.14 -16.34
CA ALA A 217 -0.09 -11.57 -16.48
C ALA A 217 -0.35 -12.31 -15.13
N VAL A 218 -0.67 -11.56 -14.07
CA VAL A 218 -0.72 -11.98 -12.67
C VAL A 218 -2.16 -12.14 -12.16
N ASP A 219 -3.16 -11.62 -12.89
CA ASP A 219 -4.58 -11.67 -12.53
C ASP A 219 -5.42 -12.56 -13.49
N VAL A 220 -4.82 -13.64 -14.00
CA VAL A 220 -5.50 -14.63 -14.88
C VAL A 220 -6.77 -15.23 -14.24
N ASP A 221 -6.86 -15.18 -12.91
CA ASP A 221 -7.96 -15.70 -12.10
C ASP A 221 -8.94 -14.59 -11.60
N CYS A 222 -8.77 -13.34 -12.01
CA CYS A 222 -9.63 -12.22 -11.64
C CYS A 222 -10.51 -11.85 -12.85
N PRO A 223 -11.80 -12.23 -12.89
CA PRO A 223 -12.68 -12.05 -14.05
C PRO A 223 -13.17 -10.60 -14.20
N LEU A 224 -12.27 -9.63 -14.11
CA LEU A 224 -12.58 -8.23 -14.34
C LEU A 224 -12.75 -7.97 -15.84
N VAL A 225 -13.68 -7.07 -16.16
CA VAL A 225 -14.02 -6.73 -17.54
C VAL A 225 -12.80 -6.20 -18.27
N GLN A 226 -12.31 -6.96 -19.25
CA GLN A 226 -11.31 -6.51 -20.21
C GLN A 226 -12.01 -5.83 -21.41
N ASP A 227 -12.43 -4.59 -21.19
CA ASP A 227 -12.83 -3.68 -22.26
C ASP A 227 -11.58 -2.96 -22.78
N ASN A 228 -11.46 -2.77 -24.10
CA ASN A 228 -10.34 -2.06 -24.71
C ASN A 228 -10.16 -0.61 -24.22
N ARG A 229 -11.18 -0.04 -23.57
CA ARG A 229 -11.15 1.31 -22.98
C ARG A 229 -10.61 1.32 -21.55
N THR A 230 -10.57 0.16 -20.88
CA THR A 230 -10.10 0.05 -19.51
C THR A 230 -8.62 0.42 -19.45
N VAL A 231 -8.27 1.38 -18.60
CA VAL A 231 -6.86 1.72 -18.32
C VAL A 231 -6.44 1.30 -16.92
N GLY A 232 -7.38 0.91 -16.06
CA GLY A 232 -7.08 0.39 -14.74
C GLY A 232 -8.33 -0.02 -13.96
N HIS A 233 -8.06 -0.57 -12.78
CA HIS A 233 -9.07 -1.03 -11.85
C HIS A 233 -8.86 -0.46 -10.44
N MET A 234 -9.96 -0.32 -9.70
CA MET A 234 -9.99 0.11 -8.30
C MET A 234 -11.14 -0.59 -7.59
N VAL A 235 -10.85 -1.41 -6.57
CA VAL A 235 -11.85 -2.21 -5.83
C VAL A 235 -12.82 -2.93 -6.77
N ALA A 236 -12.28 -3.63 -7.75
CA ALA A 236 -13.02 -4.36 -8.79
C ALA A 236 -13.87 -3.51 -9.76
N TYR A 237 -13.82 -2.17 -9.69
CA TYR A 237 -14.34 -1.32 -10.75
C TYR A 237 -13.31 -1.05 -11.84
N SER A 238 -13.68 -1.24 -13.10
CA SER A 238 -12.91 -0.80 -14.27
C SER A 238 -13.19 0.67 -14.59
N TYR A 239 -12.18 1.44 -14.99
CA TYR A 239 -12.35 2.81 -15.46
C TYR A 239 -11.53 3.11 -16.72
N ASP A 240 -12.01 4.09 -17.50
CA ASP A 240 -11.32 4.58 -18.68
C ASP A 240 -10.36 5.74 -18.38
N ILE A 241 -9.65 6.21 -19.41
CA ILE A 241 -8.67 7.30 -19.27
C ILE A 241 -9.29 8.64 -18.87
N ASN A 242 -10.60 8.81 -19.05
CA ASN A 242 -11.34 10.00 -18.66
C ASN A 242 -11.89 9.88 -17.22
N GLY A 243 -11.60 8.78 -16.53
CA GLY A 243 -12.09 8.51 -15.18
C GLY A 243 -13.54 8.03 -15.14
N ARG A 244 -14.13 7.64 -16.28
CA ARG A 244 -15.47 7.08 -16.30
C ARG A 244 -15.42 5.60 -15.95
N PHE A 245 -16.19 5.21 -14.93
CA PHE A 245 -16.38 3.80 -14.60
C PHE A 245 -17.09 3.07 -15.74
N ILE A 246 -16.50 1.96 -16.17
CA ILE A 246 -17.03 1.06 -17.18
C ILE A 246 -17.93 0.06 -16.47
N ARG A 247 -19.24 0.19 -16.68
CA ARG A 247 -20.23 -0.72 -16.10
C ARG A 247 -20.51 -1.85 -17.08
N PRO A 248 -20.31 -3.13 -16.71
CA PRO A 248 -20.77 -4.24 -17.53
C PRO A 248 -22.30 -4.26 -17.62
N GLU A 249 -22.84 -4.98 -18.60
CA GLU A 249 -24.29 -5.19 -18.72
C GLU A 249 -24.89 -5.88 -17.48
N SER A 250 -24.08 -6.65 -16.75
CA SER A 250 -24.45 -7.24 -15.46
C SER A 250 -23.25 -7.16 -14.53
N ASP A 251 -23.36 -6.36 -13.48
CA ASP A 251 -22.38 -6.28 -12.40
C ASP A 251 -22.80 -7.19 -11.25
N TYR A 252 -22.28 -8.42 -11.28
CA TYR A 252 -22.52 -9.42 -10.25
C TYR A 252 -21.41 -9.44 -9.19
N LEU A 253 -20.47 -8.51 -9.23
CA LEU A 253 -19.35 -8.48 -8.29
C LEU A 253 -19.80 -8.06 -6.89
N VAL A 254 -19.10 -8.55 -5.87
CA VAL A 254 -19.37 -8.20 -4.48
C VAL A 254 -18.26 -7.30 -3.95
N HIS A 255 -18.52 -5.99 -3.97
CA HIS A 255 -17.66 -4.95 -3.45
C HIS A 255 -18.47 -3.77 -2.91
N ILE A 256 -17.79 -2.84 -2.25
CA ILE A 256 -18.38 -1.59 -1.77
C ILE A 256 -19.03 -0.83 -2.95
N PRO A 257 -20.28 -0.35 -2.81
CA PRO A 257 -20.90 0.54 -3.80
C PRO A 257 -20.13 1.87 -3.92
N LEU A 258 -19.99 2.39 -5.15
CA LEU A 258 -19.33 3.68 -5.38
C LEU A 258 -19.96 4.81 -4.57
N GLU A 259 -21.27 4.78 -4.36
CA GLU A 259 -22.01 5.79 -3.61
C GLU A 259 -21.64 5.81 -2.12
N LYS A 260 -21.24 4.66 -1.57
CA LYS A 260 -20.75 4.56 -0.19
C LYS A 260 -19.28 4.97 -0.13
N LEU A 261 -18.47 4.49 -1.08
CA LEU A 261 -17.06 4.84 -1.16
C LEU A 261 -16.85 6.35 -1.34
N ALA A 262 -17.68 7.02 -2.15
CA ALA A 262 -17.63 8.46 -2.38
C ALA A 262 -18.04 9.32 -1.16
N LYS A 263 -18.77 8.75 -0.19
CA LYS A 263 -19.11 9.42 1.08
C LYS A 263 -18.01 9.32 2.12
N CYS A 264 -17.05 8.42 1.93
CA CYS A 264 -15.94 8.23 2.84
C CYS A 264 -15.10 9.51 2.91
N ARG A 265 -14.73 9.94 4.12
CA ARG A 265 -13.93 11.16 4.33
C ARG A 265 -12.59 11.08 3.59
N GLN A 266 -11.93 9.92 3.66
CA GLN A 266 -10.65 9.68 3.01
C GLN A 266 -10.70 8.43 2.12
N VAL A 267 -10.53 8.61 0.82
CA VAL A 267 -10.33 7.51 -0.13
C VAL A 267 -8.90 7.60 -0.64
N ILE A 268 -8.06 6.66 -0.19
CA ILE A 268 -6.63 6.62 -0.46
C ILE A 268 -6.34 5.64 -1.60
N GLY A 269 -5.93 6.16 -2.75
CA GLY A 269 -5.47 5.36 -3.89
C GLY A 269 -4.01 4.95 -3.74
N LEU A 270 -3.73 3.66 -3.61
CA LEU A 270 -2.39 3.09 -3.59
C LEU A 270 -1.95 2.70 -5.00
N CYS A 271 -0.86 3.26 -5.48
CA CYS A 271 -0.30 2.91 -6.79
C CYS A 271 0.82 1.88 -6.62
N ALA A 272 0.57 0.64 -7.01
CA ALA A 272 1.61 -0.38 -7.07
C ALA A 272 2.74 0.00 -8.02
N ALA A 273 3.91 -0.60 -7.84
CA ALA A 273 5.09 -0.26 -8.62
C ALA A 273 4.92 -0.45 -10.14
N ASP A 274 4.07 -1.36 -10.58
CA ASP A 274 3.78 -1.67 -11.98
C ASP A 274 2.67 -0.82 -12.62
N VAL A 275 2.05 0.10 -11.86
CA VAL A 275 1.00 0.99 -12.37
C VAL A 275 1.57 1.97 -13.40
N SER A 276 0.95 2.03 -14.59
CA SER A 276 1.31 3.01 -15.61
C SER A 276 0.77 4.42 -15.31
N PRO A 277 1.38 5.47 -15.90
CA PRO A 277 0.84 6.83 -15.81
C PRO A 277 -0.59 6.96 -16.32
N ARG A 278 -1.00 6.13 -17.29
CA ARG A 278 -2.35 6.12 -17.85
C ARG A 278 -3.38 5.65 -16.82
N ALA A 279 -3.08 4.54 -16.14
CA ALA A 279 -3.91 4.00 -15.08
C ALA A 279 -4.09 5.03 -13.95
N LEU A 280 -2.99 5.62 -13.47
CA LEU A 280 -3.06 6.66 -12.44
C LEU A 280 -3.87 7.89 -12.92
N ALA A 281 -3.61 8.38 -14.13
CA ALA A 281 -4.34 9.53 -14.66
C ALA A 281 -5.85 9.26 -14.77
N GLY A 282 -6.25 8.05 -15.21
CA GLY A 282 -7.64 7.62 -15.22
C GLY A 282 -8.24 7.58 -13.81
N ALA A 283 -7.54 6.96 -12.86
CA ALA A 283 -7.97 6.86 -11.46
C ALA A 283 -8.20 8.24 -10.82
N LEU A 284 -7.28 9.18 -11.03
CA LEU A 284 -7.39 10.55 -10.52
C LEU A 284 -8.58 11.31 -11.13
N ARG A 285 -8.87 11.09 -12.42
CA ARG A 285 -10.02 11.71 -13.10
C ARG A 285 -11.37 11.16 -12.67
N THR A 286 -11.42 10.03 -11.98
CA THR A 286 -12.69 9.52 -11.41
C THR A 286 -13.29 10.48 -10.40
N GLY A 287 -12.47 11.35 -9.79
CA GLY A 287 -12.88 12.23 -8.69
C GLY A 287 -13.23 11.49 -7.40
N LEU A 288 -13.02 10.17 -7.33
CA LEU A 288 -13.34 9.36 -6.15
C LEU A 288 -12.23 9.44 -5.09
N LEU A 289 -10.98 9.55 -5.53
CA LEU A 289 -9.82 9.58 -4.66
C LEU A 289 -9.70 10.95 -3.98
N THR A 290 -9.52 10.96 -2.67
CA THR A 290 -9.14 12.17 -1.95
C THR A 290 -7.65 12.23 -1.66
N HIS A 291 -6.98 11.08 -1.59
CA HIS A 291 -5.53 10.99 -1.39
C HIS A 291 -4.90 9.98 -2.35
N VAL A 292 -3.61 10.19 -2.66
CA VAL A 292 -2.85 9.26 -3.51
C VAL A 292 -1.49 8.93 -2.90
N PHE A 293 -1.13 7.66 -2.95
CA PHE A 293 0.14 7.13 -2.46
C PHE A 293 0.86 6.49 -3.64
N ALA A 294 1.96 7.10 -4.07
CA ALA A 294 2.61 6.75 -5.33
C ALA A 294 4.11 7.01 -5.30
N ARG A 295 4.82 6.48 -6.30
CA ARG A 295 6.21 6.86 -6.58
C ARG A 295 6.24 8.24 -7.22
N GLU A 296 7.24 9.03 -6.86
CA GLU A 296 7.49 10.37 -7.41
C GLU A 296 7.56 10.36 -8.94
N THR A 297 8.30 9.40 -9.51
CA THR A 297 8.51 9.26 -10.96
C THR A 297 7.22 9.03 -11.72
N LEU A 298 6.29 8.25 -11.15
CA LEU A 298 4.98 7.98 -11.71
C LEU A 298 4.13 9.27 -11.74
N VAL A 299 4.18 10.04 -10.65
CA VAL A 299 3.48 11.32 -10.57
C VAL A 299 4.08 12.37 -11.50
N ASP A 300 5.40 12.48 -11.62
CA ASP A 300 6.04 13.35 -12.61
C ASP A 300 5.60 13.01 -14.04
N ALA A 301 5.55 11.71 -14.38
CA ALA A 301 5.11 11.27 -15.69
C ALA A 301 3.65 11.63 -16.00
N VAL A 302 2.76 11.56 -15.00
CA VAL A 302 1.37 12.02 -15.13
C VAL A 302 1.31 13.54 -15.29
N MET A 303 2.07 14.28 -14.49
CA MET A 303 2.04 15.75 -14.50
C MET A 303 2.61 16.36 -15.77
N THR A 304 3.57 15.68 -16.39
CA THR A 304 4.21 16.10 -17.64
C THR A 304 3.54 15.53 -18.90
N ASP A 305 2.46 14.75 -18.75
CA ASP A 305 1.73 14.10 -19.85
C ASP A 305 2.64 13.27 -20.80
N LYS A 306 3.78 12.78 -20.28
CA LYS A 306 4.82 12.03 -21.02
C LYS A 306 4.34 10.67 -21.56
N TRP A 307 3.10 10.28 -21.28
CA TRP A 307 2.47 9.03 -21.70
C TRP A 307 1.55 9.17 -22.93
N ASN A 308 1.35 10.39 -23.45
CA ASN A 308 0.58 10.62 -24.68
C ASN A 308 1.36 10.30 -25.97
N TYR A 309 2.65 9.99 -25.86
CA TYR A 309 3.56 9.73 -26.99
C TYR A 309 4.03 8.27 -27.09
N ALA A 310 3.45 7.36 -26.30
CA ALA A 310 3.75 5.92 -26.30
C ALA A 310 2.57 5.13 -26.87
#